data_AF-A0A8C2IJQ4-F1
#
_entry.id   AF-A0A8C2IJQ4-F1
#
_cell.length_a   1.000
_cell.length_b   1.000
_cell.length_c   1.000
_cell.angle_alpha   90.00
_cell.angle_beta   90.00
_cell.angle_gamma   90.00
#
_symmetry.space_group_name_H-M   'P 1'
#
loop_
_entity.id
_entity.type
_entity.pdbx_description
1 polymer ?
#
loop_
_entity_poly.entity_id
_entity_poly.type
_entity_poly.pdbx_seq_one_letter_code
_entity_poly.pdbx_strand_id
1 'polypeptide(L)'
;HQLTCENFFTDTTSWLSGMTGRSLVIHGPNQAGPRIACANLTLYRFPSARSYSWLGPGSSEGQVRFSQVSPQGPTILNISFTGLNARAGGYHIHILPIKSTQEPCSDTNIMGHFNPFSVNIGDISGKFGDLTGQNNFQNQYMDGNMPLSGPNGIIGRSLVIHYLWFWRGTALLLLGRYAGRWICHMPHSKPEAVLWSCCCMRKNDIRDLQQ
;
A
#
# COMPACT_ATOMS: atom_id res chain seq x y z
N HIS A 1 -30.12 -14.84 14.22
CA HIS A 1 -30.04 -15.44 12.87
C HIS A 1 -29.60 -14.38 11.88
N GLN A 2 -28.55 -14.72 11.14
CA GLN A 2 -27.75 -13.92 10.22
C GLN A 2 -28.46 -13.73 8.88
N LEU A 3 -28.46 -12.51 8.32
CA LEU A 3 -28.45 -12.25 6.88
C LEU A 3 -27.85 -10.84 6.64
N THR A 4 -26.52 -10.74 6.56
CA THR A 4 -25.88 -9.69 5.76
C THR A 4 -25.73 -10.27 4.36
N CYS A 5 -26.74 -10.07 3.52
CA CYS A 5 -26.58 -10.33 2.09
C CYS A 5 -25.79 -9.15 1.49
N GLU A 6 -24.49 -9.35 1.28
CA GLU A 6 -23.73 -8.53 0.35
C GLU A 6 -24.04 -9.04 -1.06
N ASN A 7 -24.73 -8.23 -1.85
CA ASN A 7 -25.02 -8.57 -3.24
C ASN A 7 -23.97 -7.92 -4.15
N PHE A 8 -23.33 -8.74 -4.98
CA PHE A 8 -22.38 -8.28 -5.99
C PHE A 8 -23.04 -8.36 -7.37
N PHE A 9 -23.02 -7.25 -8.09
CA PHE A 9 -23.55 -7.16 -9.45
C PHE A 9 -22.43 -6.75 -10.40
N THR A 10 -22.40 -7.33 -11.59
CA THR A 10 -21.50 -6.93 -12.69
C THR A 10 -22.36 -6.56 -13.88
N ASP A 11 -22.18 -5.34 -14.39
CA ASP A 11 -22.86 -4.82 -15.56
C ASP A 11 -21.82 -4.51 -16.63
N THR A 12 -21.97 -5.10 -17.82
CA THR A 12 -21.07 -4.90 -18.97
C THR A 12 -21.59 -3.83 -19.95
N THR A 13 -22.79 -3.31 -19.72
CA THR A 13 -23.49 -2.36 -20.60
C THR A 13 -23.42 -0.92 -20.10
N SER A 14 -23.23 -0.72 -18.80
CA SER A 14 -23.10 0.61 -18.21
C SER A 14 -21.65 1.08 -18.12
N TRP A 15 -21.32 2.16 -18.85
CA TRP A 15 -19.97 2.73 -18.85
C TRP A 15 -19.73 3.67 -17.66
N LEU A 16 -18.57 3.54 -17.01
CA LEU A 16 -18.14 4.33 -15.84
C LEU A 16 -18.18 5.87 -16.07
N SER A 17 -17.87 6.33 -17.28
CA SER A 17 -17.90 7.75 -17.63
C SER A 17 -19.33 8.33 -17.60
N GLY A 18 -20.34 7.50 -17.83
CA GLY A 18 -21.75 7.90 -17.81
C GLY A 18 -22.41 7.82 -16.44
N MET A 19 -21.85 7.07 -15.49
CA MET A 19 -22.47 6.78 -14.19
C MET A 19 -21.97 7.65 -13.04
N THR A 20 -20.74 8.19 -13.15
CA THR A 20 -20.17 9.04 -12.10
C THR A 20 -21.02 10.30 -11.92
N GLY A 21 -21.46 10.57 -10.69
CA GLY A 21 -22.36 11.70 -10.39
C GLY A 21 -23.85 11.43 -10.60
N ARG A 22 -24.22 10.20 -10.98
CA ARG A 22 -25.61 9.71 -10.90
C ARG A 22 -25.85 9.00 -9.57
N SER A 23 -27.09 8.54 -9.32
CA SER A 23 -27.44 7.81 -8.10
C SER A 23 -27.93 6.40 -8.42
N LEU A 24 -27.49 5.42 -7.62
CA LEU A 24 -28.14 4.12 -7.51
C LEU A 24 -29.43 4.29 -6.73
N VAL A 25 -30.52 3.68 -7.20
CA VAL A 25 -31.83 3.71 -6.52
C VAL A 25 -32.33 2.28 -6.35
N ILE A 26 -32.74 1.94 -5.13
CA ILE A 26 -33.36 0.65 -4.80
C ILE A 26 -34.87 0.87 -4.69
N HIS A 27 -35.63 0.13 -5.49
CA HIS A 27 -37.08 0.17 -5.49
C HIS A 27 -37.66 -0.98 -4.65
N GLY A 28 -38.87 -0.76 -4.12
CA GLY A 28 -39.67 -1.83 -3.54
C GLY A 28 -40.14 -2.87 -4.55
N PRO A 29 -40.74 -3.97 -4.07
CA PRO A 29 -41.25 -5.03 -4.93
C PRO A 29 -42.18 -4.45 -6.02
N ASN A 30 -42.08 -5.03 -7.22
CA ASN A 30 -42.80 -4.65 -8.44
C ASN A 30 -42.27 -3.46 -9.26
N GLN A 31 -41.03 -2.98 -9.01
CA GLN A 31 -40.30 -2.00 -9.85
C GLN A 31 -41.01 -0.64 -10.10
N ALA A 32 -42.18 -0.43 -9.50
CA ALA A 32 -43.02 0.76 -9.61
C ALA A 32 -43.37 1.37 -8.23
N GLY A 33 -42.81 0.81 -7.15
CA GLY A 33 -43.05 1.27 -5.77
C GLY A 33 -42.20 2.47 -5.33
N PRO A 34 -42.30 2.87 -4.04
CA PRO A 34 -41.49 3.94 -3.46
C PRO A 34 -39.98 3.63 -3.57
N ARG A 35 -39.18 4.69 -3.71
CA ARG A 35 -37.71 4.60 -3.68
C ARG A 35 -37.28 4.32 -2.24
N ILE A 36 -36.83 3.10 -1.97
CA ILE A 36 -36.48 2.63 -0.62
C ILE A 36 -35.13 3.20 -0.18
N ALA A 37 -34.18 3.27 -1.11
CA ALA A 37 -32.87 3.85 -0.84
C ALA A 37 -32.28 4.47 -2.09
N CYS A 38 -31.41 5.45 -1.90
CA CYS A 38 -30.56 5.96 -2.96
C CYS A 38 -29.17 6.30 -2.44
N ALA A 39 -28.16 6.16 -3.30
CA ALA A 39 -26.80 6.57 -3.00
C ALA A 39 -26.15 7.14 -4.26
N ASN A 40 -25.28 8.13 -4.09
CA ASN A 40 -24.52 8.68 -5.21
C ASN A 40 -23.46 7.68 -5.65
N LEU A 41 -23.34 7.49 -6.96
CA LEU A 41 -22.29 6.70 -7.58
C LEU A 41 -21.04 7.56 -7.70
N THR A 42 -20.06 7.23 -6.88
CA THR A 42 -18.73 7.82 -6.92
C THR A 42 -17.76 6.85 -7.58
N LEU A 43 -16.75 7.40 -8.25
CA LEU A 43 -15.65 6.61 -8.78
C LEU A 43 -14.84 6.06 -7.60
N TYR A 44 -14.85 4.75 -7.43
CA TYR A 44 -13.97 4.08 -6.49
C TYR A 44 -12.61 3.84 -7.16
N ARG A 45 -11.56 4.50 -6.66
CA ARG A 45 -10.17 4.27 -7.12
C ARG A 45 -9.45 3.38 -6.13
N PHE A 46 -8.78 2.37 -6.65
CA PHE A 46 -7.96 1.47 -5.84
C PHE A 46 -6.74 2.21 -5.28
N PRO A 47 -6.30 1.85 -4.07
CA PRO A 47 -5.17 2.51 -3.43
C PRO A 47 -3.90 2.35 -4.27
N SER A 48 -3.10 3.41 -4.31
CA SER A 48 -1.76 3.41 -4.90
C SER A 48 -0.82 4.29 -4.10
N ALA A 49 0.45 3.91 -4.07
CA ALA A 49 1.51 4.66 -3.42
C ALA A 49 2.79 4.64 -4.25
N ARG A 50 3.62 5.67 -4.10
CA ARG A 50 4.87 5.79 -4.83
C ARG A 50 5.95 6.37 -3.93
N SER A 51 7.17 5.85 -4.08
CA SER A 51 8.34 6.50 -3.53
C SER A 51 8.88 7.58 -4.46
N TYR A 52 9.34 8.68 -3.86
CA TYR A 52 9.97 9.81 -4.54
C TYR A 52 11.43 9.93 -4.07
N SER A 53 11.89 11.14 -3.77
CA SER A 53 13.26 11.40 -3.31
C SER A 53 13.58 10.65 -2.02
N TRP A 54 14.71 9.96 -2.03
CA TRP A 54 15.20 9.20 -0.89
C TRP A 54 15.94 10.10 0.09
N LEU A 55 15.78 9.81 1.39
CA LEU A 55 16.44 10.52 2.48
C LEU A 55 17.53 9.62 3.08
N GLY A 56 18.66 10.21 3.46
CA GLY A 56 19.76 9.50 4.13
C GLY A 56 21.10 9.64 3.43
N PRO A 57 22.17 9.06 3.99
CA PRO A 57 23.55 9.20 3.49
C PRO A 57 23.90 8.34 2.25
N GLY A 58 22.97 7.52 1.76
CA GLY A 58 23.15 6.77 0.51
C GLY A 58 22.85 7.62 -0.73
N SER A 59 23.13 7.04 -1.90
CA SER A 59 23.04 7.72 -3.20
C SER A 59 22.17 6.98 -4.21
N SER A 60 21.39 5.98 -3.79
CA SER A 60 20.54 5.24 -4.73
C SER A 60 19.34 6.07 -5.12
N GLU A 61 19.04 6.02 -6.40
CA GLU A 61 17.95 6.75 -7.02
C GLU A 61 16.89 5.79 -7.52
N GLY A 62 15.77 6.37 -7.97
CA GLY A 62 14.66 5.64 -8.54
C GLY A 62 13.44 5.59 -7.63
N GLN A 63 12.56 4.63 -7.87
CA GLN A 63 11.22 4.60 -7.32
C GLN A 63 10.72 3.18 -7.13
N VAL A 64 9.82 3.03 -6.16
CA VAL A 64 8.92 1.89 -6.06
C VAL A 64 7.49 2.41 -6.15
N ARG A 65 6.68 1.77 -6.98
CA ARG A 65 5.24 2.05 -7.09
C ARG A 65 4.46 0.83 -6.65
N PHE A 66 3.49 1.08 -5.80
CA PHE A 66 2.54 0.10 -5.29
C PHE A 66 1.15 0.44 -5.81
N SER A 67 0.42 -0.54 -6.31
CA SER A 67 -0.96 -0.34 -6.77
C SER A 67 -1.78 -1.61 -6.60
N GLN A 68 -3.05 -1.46 -6.23
CA GLN A 68 -4.03 -2.54 -6.31
C GLN A 68 -5.03 -2.23 -7.44
N VAL A 69 -5.65 -3.27 -7.99
CA VAL A 69 -6.73 -3.16 -9.01
C VAL A 69 -8.06 -3.74 -8.51
N SER A 70 -8.10 -4.15 -7.24
CA SER A 70 -9.31 -4.57 -6.52
C SER A 70 -9.05 -4.48 -5.00
N PRO A 71 -10.07 -4.36 -4.14
CA PRO A 71 -9.88 -4.18 -2.70
C PRO A 71 -9.28 -5.41 -2.02
N GLN A 72 -9.56 -6.60 -2.57
CA GLN A 72 -9.02 -7.90 -2.13
C GLN A 72 -7.96 -8.44 -3.09
N GLY A 73 -7.53 -7.65 -4.08
CA GLY A 73 -6.53 -8.06 -5.06
C GLY A 73 -5.11 -7.97 -4.54
N PRO A 74 -4.16 -8.66 -5.20
CA PRO A 74 -2.75 -8.54 -4.88
C PRO A 74 -2.26 -7.11 -5.14
N THR A 75 -1.27 -6.70 -4.37
CA THR A 75 -0.54 -5.47 -4.64
C THR A 75 0.48 -5.72 -5.73
N ILE A 76 0.46 -4.87 -6.74
CA ILE A 76 1.46 -4.83 -7.81
C ILE A 76 2.57 -3.88 -7.38
N LEU A 77 3.80 -4.37 -7.35
CA LEU A 77 5.01 -3.62 -7.03
C LEU A 77 5.79 -3.41 -8.34
N ASN A 78 6.03 -2.15 -8.71
CA ASN A 78 6.91 -1.78 -9.80
C ASN A 78 8.15 -1.10 -9.24
N ILE A 79 9.30 -1.77 -9.33
CA ILE A 79 10.56 -1.33 -8.77
C ILE A 79 11.48 -0.89 -9.90
N SER A 80 12.13 0.26 -9.73
CA SER A 80 13.13 0.78 -10.64
C SER A 80 14.15 1.56 -9.84
N PHE A 81 15.35 1.03 -9.70
CA PHE A 81 16.48 1.65 -9.01
C PHE A 81 17.65 1.85 -9.94
N THR A 82 18.38 2.93 -9.71
CA THR A 82 19.62 3.29 -10.40
C THR A 82 20.65 3.78 -9.39
N GLY A 83 21.94 3.71 -9.75
CA GLY A 83 23.00 4.20 -8.86
C GLY A 83 23.13 3.41 -7.56
N LEU A 84 22.79 2.12 -7.57
CA LEU A 84 22.96 1.21 -6.43
C LEU A 84 24.45 0.95 -6.13
N ASN A 85 25.33 1.10 -7.13
CA ASN A 85 26.79 0.96 -7.02
C ASN A 85 27.25 -0.36 -6.40
N ALA A 86 26.46 -1.44 -6.53
CA ALA A 86 26.66 -2.72 -5.85
C ALA A 86 26.71 -2.64 -4.32
N ARG A 87 26.25 -1.53 -3.72
CA ARG A 87 26.25 -1.31 -2.27
C ARG A 87 24.92 -1.62 -1.62
N ALA A 88 23.82 -1.58 -2.37
CA ALA A 88 22.51 -1.95 -1.84
C ALA A 88 22.42 -3.45 -1.54
N GLY A 89 21.62 -3.79 -0.54
CA GLY A 89 21.31 -5.14 -0.10
C GLY A 89 19.80 -5.27 0.11
N GLY A 90 19.37 -5.53 1.34
CA GLY A 90 17.95 -5.71 1.67
C GLY A 90 17.11 -4.42 1.54
N TYR A 91 15.82 -4.53 1.31
CA TYR A 91 14.89 -3.41 1.25
C TYR A 91 13.53 -3.81 1.81
N HIS A 92 13.02 -3.01 2.76
CA HIS A 92 11.91 -3.40 3.63
C HIS A 92 10.99 -2.22 3.93
N ILE A 93 9.73 -2.53 4.25
CA ILE A 93 8.79 -1.60 4.88
C ILE A 93 8.99 -1.63 6.40
N HIS A 94 9.13 -0.47 7.01
CA HIS A 94 9.28 -0.28 8.45
C HIS A 94 7.98 0.19 9.09
N ILE A 95 7.88 0.12 10.42
CA ILE A 95 6.62 0.35 11.13
C ILE A 95 6.15 1.80 11.01
N LEU A 96 7.05 2.78 11.23
CA LEU A 96 6.68 4.19 11.32
C LEU A 96 6.96 5.00 10.05
N PRO A 97 6.15 6.05 9.79
CA PRO A 97 6.49 7.10 8.84
C PRO A 97 7.74 7.89 9.25
N ILE A 98 8.45 8.46 8.28
CA ILE A 98 9.54 9.40 8.52
C ILE A 98 8.95 10.74 8.97
N LYS A 99 9.31 11.18 10.18
CA LYS A 99 8.84 12.46 10.75
C LYS A 99 9.94 13.52 10.90
N SER A 100 11.20 13.10 10.91
CA SER A 100 12.36 13.96 11.10
C SER A 100 13.32 13.83 9.92
N THR A 101 14.00 14.91 9.60
CA THR A 101 15.09 14.94 8.62
C THR A 101 16.45 14.61 9.24
N GLN A 102 16.55 14.63 10.58
CA GLN A 102 17.74 14.23 11.31
C GLN A 102 17.72 12.72 11.54
N GLU A 103 18.71 12.02 10.99
CA GLU A 103 18.79 10.55 10.99
C GLU A 103 17.47 9.87 10.59
N PRO A 104 16.91 10.21 9.41
CA PRO A 104 15.53 9.93 9.04
C PRO A 104 15.18 8.44 9.02
N CYS A 105 16.19 7.58 8.86
CA CYS A 105 16.05 6.13 8.74
C CYS A 105 16.58 5.36 9.97
N SER A 106 16.86 6.05 11.09
CA SER A 106 17.32 5.39 12.31
C SER A 106 16.22 4.55 12.94
N ASP A 107 16.60 3.46 13.64
CA ASP A 107 15.67 2.59 14.36
C ASP A 107 14.79 3.38 15.36
N THR A 108 15.31 4.45 15.95
CA THR A 108 14.53 5.33 16.84
C THR A 108 13.42 6.07 16.09
N ASN A 109 13.65 6.45 14.83
CA ASN A 109 12.71 7.26 14.04
C ASN A 109 11.69 6.40 13.28
N ILE A 110 12.11 5.26 12.72
CA ILE A 110 11.24 4.43 11.86
C ILE A 110 10.85 3.08 12.49
N MET A 111 11.44 2.74 13.65
CA MET A 111 11.33 1.43 14.30
C MET A 111 11.82 0.28 13.39
N GLY A 112 11.58 -0.97 13.80
CA GLY A 112 11.95 -2.15 13.03
C GLY A 112 11.06 -2.43 11.82
N HIS A 113 11.25 -3.61 11.24
CA HIS A 113 10.49 -4.08 10.07
C HIS A 113 9.00 -4.21 10.39
N PHE A 114 8.14 -3.84 9.43
CA PHE A 114 6.71 -3.99 9.56
C PHE A 114 6.30 -5.47 9.37
N ASN A 115 5.97 -6.12 10.48
CA ASN A 115 5.61 -7.53 10.49
C ASN A 115 4.50 -7.85 11.52
N PRO A 116 3.24 -7.42 11.28
CA PRO A 116 2.17 -7.50 12.27
C PRO A 116 1.74 -8.93 12.63
N PHE A 117 2.04 -9.92 11.79
CA PHE A 117 1.67 -11.33 12.00
C PHE A 117 2.86 -12.28 11.97
N SER A 118 4.09 -11.79 12.02
CA SER A 118 5.29 -12.62 11.83
C SER A 118 5.35 -13.36 10.48
N VAL A 119 4.65 -12.86 9.45
CA VAL A 119 4.57 -13.42 8.08
C VAL A 119 5.23 -12.53 7.02
N ASN A 120 6.07 -11.59 7.45
CA ASN A 120 6.95 -10.80 6.58
C ASN A 120 6.18 -9.95 5.54
N ILE A 121 5.08 -9.31 5.95
CA ILE A 121 4.31 -8.40 5.07
C ILE A 121 5.21 -7.37 4.40
N GLY A 122 6.07 -6.70 5.17
CA GLY A 122 6.97 -5.65 4.69
C GLY A 122 8.34 -6.11 4.18
N ASP A 123 8.65 -7.41 4.15
CA ASP A 123 9.98 -7.90 3.75
C ASP A 123 10.01 -8.18 2.25
N ILE A 124 10.40 -7.18 1.46
CA ILE A 124 10.40 -7.28 0.00
C ILE A 124 11.58 -8.16 -0.46
N SER A 125 12.75 -8.00 0.17
CA SER A 125 13.93 -8.80 -0.15
C SER A 125 13.77 -10.28 0.17
N GLY A 126 13.18 -10.62 1.32
CA GLY A 126 12.91 -12.01 1.68
C GLY A 126 11.93 -12.70 0.73
N LYS A 127 11.01 -11.94 0.11
CA LYS A 127 10.02 -12.45 -0.84
C LYS A 127 10.55 -12.57 -2.27
N PHE A 128 11.32 -11.57 -2.72
CA PHE A 128 11.59 -11.37 -4.15
C PHE A 128 13.07 -11.26 -4.52
N GLY A 129 13.96 -11.39 -3.54
CA GLY A 129 15.41 -11.24 -3.70
C GLY A 129 15.89 -9.84 -3.31
N ASP A 130 17.16 -9.78 -2.89
CA ASP A 130 17.83 -8.55 -2.48
C ASP A 130 18.43 -7.77 -3.67
N LEU A 131 19.05 -6.62 -3.39
CA LEU A 131 19.70 -5.77 -4.38
C LEU A 131 21.22 -6.00 -4.45
N THR A 132 21.73 -7.09 -3.86
CA THR A 132 23.16 -7.34 -3.70
C THR A 132 23.84 -7.42 -5.06
N GLY A 133 24.96 -6.68 -5.21
CA GLY A 133 25.74 -6.68 -6.45
C GLY A 133 25.11 -5.90 -7.61
N GLN A 134 23.90 -5.34 -7.43
CA GLN A 134 23.21 -4.62 -8.50
C GLN A 134 23.71 -3.18 -8.61
N ASN A 135 23.86 -2.69 -9.85
CA ASN A 135 24.06 -1.26 -10.09
C ASN A 135 22.75 -0.56 -10.50
N ASN A 136 21.96 -1.23 -11.34
CA ASN A 136 20.60 -0.85 -11.71
C ASN A 136 19.71 -2.07 -11.48
N PHE A 137 18.47 -1.86 -11.05
CA PHE A 137 17.54 -2.94 -10.78
C PHE A 137 16.13 -2.53 -11.19
N GLN A 138 15.49 -3.34 -12.03
CA GLN A 138 14.12 -3.09 -12.46
C GLN A 138 13.36 -4.40 -12.47
N ASN A 139 12.22 -4.43 -11.75
CA ASN A 139 11.36 -5.59 -11.75
C ASN A 139 9.91 -5.24 -11.40
N GLN A 140 9.01 -6.17 -11.71
CA GLN A 140 7.62 -6.11 -11.32
C GLN A 140 7.24 -7.37 -10.56
N TYR A 141 6.55 -7.21 -9.43
CA TYR A 141 6.07 -8.30 -8.60
C TYR A 141 4.59 -8.13 -8.26
N MET A 142 3.95 -9.24 -7.88
CA MET A 142 2.62 -9.26 -7.29
C MET A 142 2.67 -9.91 -5.92
N ASP A 143 2.07 -9.28 -4.91
CA ASP A 143 2.05 -9.75 -3.53
C ASP A 143 0.62 -9.74 -2.98
N GLY A 144 0.08 -10.93 -2.72
CA GLY A 144 -1.24 -11.10 -2.10
C GLY A 144 -1.27 -10.78 -0.60
N ASN A 145 -0.11 -10.68 0.05
CA ASN A 145 0.05 -10.48 1.48
C ASN A 145 0.57 -9.07 1.83
N MET A 146 0.42 -8.10 0.91
CA MET A 146 0.84 -6.71 1.11
C MET A 146 -0.30 -5.73 0.85
N PRO A 147 -1.27 -5.56 1.78
CA PRO A 147 -2.38 -4.65 1.57
C PRO A 147 -1.91 -3.18 1.53
N LEU A 148 -2.55 -2.34 0.72
CA LEU A 148 -2.28 -0.88 0.69
C LEU A 148 -3.22 -0.08 1.59
N SER A 149 -4.30 -0.69 2.08
CA SER A 149 -5.31 -0.04 2.91
C SER A 149 -5.65 -0.89 4.14
N GLY A 150 -6.44 -0.31 5.05
CA GLY A 150 -6.81 -0.95 6.30
C GLY A 150 -5.69 -0.92 7.36
N PRO A 151 -5.91 -1.58 8.52
CA PRO A 151 -5.01 -1.50 9.67
C PRO A 151 -3.58 -2.01 9.39
N ASN A 152 -3.46 -2.96 8.46
CA ASN A 152 -2.19 -3.57 8.06
C ASN A 152 -1.63 -2.98 6.77
N GLY A 153 -2.20 -1.88 6.28
CA GLY A 153 -1.74 -1.21 5.07
C GLY A 153 -0.30 -0.73 5.19
N ILE A 154 0.45 -0.76 4.09
CA ILE A 154 1.82 -0.22 4.01
C ILE A 154 1.88 1.27 3.67
N ILE A 155 0.76 1.87 3.22
CA ILE A 155 0.69 3.31 2.97
C ILE A 155 0.79 4.06 4.30
N GLY A 156 1.59 5.12 4.33
CA GLY A 156 1.86 5.89 5.56
C GLY A 156 2.96 5.29 6.44
N ARG A 157 3.69 4.30 5.92
CA ARG A 157 4.90 3.74 6.55
C ARG A 157 6.16 4.24 5.85
N SER A 158 7.31 3.71 6.21
CA SER A 158 8.58 3.99 5.53
C SER A 158 9.09 2.77 4.77
N LEU A 159 9.70 3.01 3.62
CA LEU A 159 10.42 2.04 2.81
C LEU A 159 11.91 2.36 2.95
N VAL A 160 12.71 1.36 3.30
CA VAL A 160 14.14 1.49 3.57
C VAL A 160 14.91 0.59 2.63
N ILE A 161 16.02 1.09 2.09
CA ILE A 161 17.03 0.30 1.40
C ILE A 161 18.25 0.24 2.28
N HIS A 162 18.63 -0.99 2.61
CA HIS A 162 19.80 -1.31 3.39
C HIS A 162 21.03 -1.40 2.49
N TYR A 163 22.14 -0.74 2.83
CA TYR A 163 23.43 -0.96 2.17
C TYR A 163 24.27 -1.98 2.93
N LEU A 164 24.95 -2.83 2.16
CA LEU A 164 25.98 -3.72 2.62
C LEU A 164 27.19 -2.90 3.07
N TRP A 165 27.79 -3.29 4.18
CA TRP A 165 29.06 -2.73 4.63
C TRP A 165 30.18 -3.31 3.76
N PHE A 166 30.79 -2.48 2.91
CA PHE A 166 32.02 -2.86 2.23
C PHE A 166 33.23 -2.55 3.13
N TRP A 167 33.82 -3.61 3.66
CA TRP A 167 35.05 -3.56 4.46
C TRP A 167 36.24 -3.10 3.59
N ARG A 168 36.87 -1.97 3.92
CA ARG A 168 38.22 -1.60 3.45
C ARG A 168 39.22 -1.79 4.60
N GLY A 169 39.85 -2.97 4.70
CA GLY A 169 41.08 -3.19 5.47
C GLY A 169 40.93 -3.50 6.98
N THR A 170 41.27 -4.75 7.32
CA THR A 170 41.53 -5.43 8.63
C THR A 170 41.06 -4.81 9.98
N ALA A 171 39.99 -5.38 10.56
CA ALA A 171 39.61 -5.40 11.99
C ALA A 171 38.21 -6.03 12.15
N LEU A 172 38.14 -7.31 12.50
CA LEU A 172 36.88 -8.00 12.80
C LEU A 172 36.30 -7.45 14.12
N LEU A 173 35.52 -6.37 14.05
CA LEU A 173 34.65 -5.96 15.16
C LEU A 173 33.32 -6.71 15.01
N LEU A 174 33.21 -7.82 15.74
CA LEU A 174 31.96 -8.52 16.06
C LEU A 174 31.08 -7.64 16.97
N LEU A 175 30.60 -6.51 16.46
CA LEU A 175 29.57 -5.71 17.12
C LEU A 175 28.35 -5.68 16.20
N GLY A 176 27.22 -6.10 16.76
CA GLY A 176 26.01 -6.43 16.03
C GLY A 176 25.45 -5.30 15.17
N ARG A 177 24.72 -5.75 14.14
CA ARG A 177 23.58 -5.10 13.49
C ARG A 177 23.83 -3.69 12.96
N TYR A 178 23.97 -3.61 11.63
CA TYR A 178 23.32 -2.57 10.84
C TYR A 178 23.65 -1.11 11.24
N ALA A 179 24.92 -0.75 11.36
CA ALA A 179 25.38 0.64 11.26
C ALA A 179 25.69 1.01 9.79
N GLY A 180 24.79 0.61 8.87
CA GLY A 180 24.95 0.80 7.42
C GLY A 180 24.46 2.17 6.98
N ARG A 181 25.00 2.69 5.87
CA ARG A 181 24.38 3.82 5.19
C ARG A 181 23.02 3.36 4.65
N TRP A 182 21.95 4.01 5.04
CA TRP A 182 20.60 3.68 4.58
C TRP A 182 20.04 4.81 3.74
N ILE A 183 19.05 4.46 2.92
CA ILE A 183 18.13 5.47 2.43
C ILE A 183 16.70 5.03 2.69
N CYS A 184 15.84 5.99 2.99
CA CYS A 184 14.44 5.73 3.26
C CYS A 184 13.53 6.78 2.64
N HIS A 185 12.29 6.36 2.41
CA HIS A 185 11.25 7.24 1.91
C HIS A 185 9.90 6.81 2.48
N MET A 186 8.95 7.72 2.59
CA MET A 186 7.56 7.38 2.90
C MET A 186 6.76 7.16 1.62
N PRO A 187 6.23 5.96 1.32
CA PRO A 187 5.32 5.81 0.20
C PRO A 187 4.10 6.71 0.42
N HIS A 188 4.01 7.78 -0.36
CA HIS A 188 2.88 8.70 -0.29
C HIS A 188 1.74 8.12 -1.11
N SER A 189 0.53 8.15 -0.55
CA SER A 189 -0.65 8.01 -1.38
C SER A 189 -0.65 9.13 -2.41
N LYS A 190 -0.94 8.80 -3.67
CA LYS A 190 -1.27 9.85 -4.61
C LYS A 190 -2.63 10.43 -4.20
N PRO A 191 -2.78 11.77 -4.05
CA PRO A 191 -4.07 12.38 -3.84
C PRO A 191 -4.87 12.28 -5.14
N GLU A 192 -5.56 11.18 -5.32
CA GLU A 192 -6.56 11.00 -6.37
C GLU A 192 -7.84 10.51 -5.68
N ALA A 193 -8.55 11.47 -5.09
CA ALA A 193 -9.91 11.36 -4.55
C ALA A 193 -10.24 10.05 -3.79
N VAL A 194 -9.95 10.02 -2.49
CA VAL A 194 -10.59 9.08 -1.56
C VAL A 194 -11.95 9.67 -1.19
N LEU A 195 -13.03 9.12 -1.74
CA LEU A 195 -14.40 9.49 -1.37
C LEU A 195 -15.13 8.26 -0.82
N TRP A 196 -15.16 8.17 0.50
CA TRP A 196 -16.20 7.41 1.19
C TRP A 196 -17.39 8.33 1.41
N SER A 197 -18.54 7.97 0.84
CA SER A 197 -19.81 8.47 1.36
C SER A 197 -20.83 7.33 1.30
N CYS A 198 -20.71 6.40 2.25
CA CYS A 198 -21.88 5.64 2.65
C CYS A 198 -22.69 6.57 3.57
N CYS A 199 -23.78 7.11 3.05
CA CYS A 199 -24.81 7.67 3.91
C CYS A 199 -25.36 6.51 4.75
N CYS A 200 -25.08 6.50 6.06
CA CYS A 200 -25.58 5.49 6.98
C CYS A 200 -27.11 5.44 6.93
N MET A 201 -27.71 4.33 6.49
CA MET A 201 -29.11 4.07 6.77
C MET A 201 -29.27 3.67 8.24
N ARG A 202 -30.33 4.16 8.88
CA ARG A 202 -30.66 3.76 10.25
C ARG A 202 -31.16 2.31 10.22
N LYS A 203 -30.73 1.52 11.21
CA LYS A 203 -31.03 0.09 11.39
C LYS A 203 -32.54 -0.27 11.37
N ASN A 204 -33.42 0.72 11.44
CA ASN A 204 -34.87 0.54 11.48
C ASN A 204 -35.53 0.49 10.08
N ASP A 205 -34.86 0.94 9.02
CA ASP A 205 -35.46 1.02 7.67
C ASP A 205 -35.43 -0.32 6.89
N ILE A 206 -34.86 -1.39 7.47
CA ILE A 206 -34.73 -2.72 6.84
C ILE A 206 -35.84 -3.70 7.30
N ARG A 207 -36.63 -3.35 8.32
CA ARG A 207 -37.66 -4.27 8.86
C ARG A 207 -38.87 -4.47 7.95
N ASP A 208 -39.10 -3.57 6.99
CA ASP A 208 -40.26 -3.62 6.11
C ASP A 208 -40.01 -4.38 4.78
N LEU A 209 -38.87 -5.06 4.64
CA LEU A 209 -38.55 -5.90 3.47
C LEU A 209 -38.73 -7.41 3.73
N GLN A 210 -39.39 -7.81 4.83
CA GLN A 210 -39.65 -9.21 5.17
C GLN A 210 -41.15 -9.57 5.34
N GLN A 211 -42.07 -8.88 4.68
CA GLN A 211 -43.44 -9.39 4.50
C GLN A 211 -43.86 -9.37 3.03
#